data_AF-A0A1G6PCE2-F1
#
_entry.id   AF-A0A1G6PCE2-F1
#
_cell.length_a   1.000
_cell.length_b   1.000
_cell.length_c   1.000
_cell.angle_alpha   90.00
_cell.angle_beta   90.00
_cell.angle_gamma   90.00
#
_symmetry.space_group_name_H-M   'P 1'
#
loop_
_entity.id
_entity.type
_entity.pdbx_description
1 polymer ?
#
loop_
_entity_poly.entity_id
_entity_poly.type
_entity_poly.pdbx_seq_one_letter_code
_entity_poly.pdbx_strand_id
1 'polypeptide(L)'
;MVLYGVLSVLIFVGLFGVYAIYWNLNLEKQEINSTKELIISYNKKNLVSIIDSVSSMIQRPYERYKNGELSFDDAKAVALDWIKKVKYGNNNYIFVVDRDGILLADRADPSLEGKNVLDFKDANGKYIFKEIISTALKQGSGYVEYNFKNPSTNKIDRKVTYVRYDKDFGFILGTGFYLSGLNKDIEQQRNIIIKNMISSLIVSSIIVIFIIAAVALIGMLLAKKLIKPLSHINSLVSTLAKGGGDLTIVLPKDSNDEFGELTDNLNKFISTLKDIVGQIVSKAKEVQSSVNSLATSAAQISASSEQVSSNTKEISHATEDTANALSGIARSTEDIRVSSDEAKEI
;
A
#
# COMPACT_ATOMS: atom_id res chain seq x y z
N MET A 1 14.25 -1.18 15.55
CA MET A 1 12.80 -1.04 15.27
C MET A 1 12.53 -0.17 14.05
N VAL A 2 13.02 1.08 13.97
CA VAL A 2 12.77 1.97 12.82
C VAL A 2 13.31 1.44 11.49
N LEU A 3 14.48 0.79 11.47
CA LEU A 3 14.99 0.15 10.25
C LEU A 3 14.01 -0.89 9.68
N TYR A 4 13.41 -1.71 10.55
CA TYR A 4 12.41 -2.71 10.13
C TYR A 4 11.12 -2.06 9.63
N GLY A 5 10.68 -0.97 10.27
CA GLY A 5 9.50 -0.21 9.82
C GLY A 5 9.72 0.42 8.44
N VAL A 6 10.86 1.10 8.25
CA VAL A 6 11.24 1.68 6.95
C VAL A 6 11.35 0.58 5.89
N LEU A 7 12.00 -0.54 6.21
CA LEU A 7 12.14 -1.66 5.28
C LEU A 7 10.78 -2.25 4.88
N SER A 8 9.84 -2.42 5.81
CA SER A 8 8.49 -2.92 5.48
C SER A 8 7.72 -1.99 4.55
N VAL A 9 7.83 -0.66 4.74
CA VAL A 9 7.19 0.33 3.86
C VAL A 9 7.83 0.32 2.48
N LEU A 10 9.15 0.22 2.40
CA LEU A 10 9.85 0.14 1.11
C LEU A 10 9.46 -1.11 0.32
N ILE A 11 9.35 -2.27 0.98
CA ILE A 11 8.87 -3.50 0.34
C ILE A 11 7.44 -3.32 -0.17
N PHE A 12 6.55 -2.75 0.65
CA PHE A 12 5.16 -2.51 0.26
C PHE A 12 5.06 -1.57 -0.96
N VAL A 13 5.79 -0.45 -0.96
CA VAL A 13 5.83 0.51 -2.08
C VAL A 13 6.38 -0.16 -3.34
N GLY A 14 7.42 -0.99 -3.22
CA GLY A 14 7.97 -1.76 -4.34
C GLY A 14 6.96 -2.73 -4.93
N LEU A 15 6.32 -3.56 -4.10
CA LEU A 15 5.30 -4.51 -4.53
C LEU A 15 4.09 -3.82 -5.17
N PHE A 16 3.62 -2.73 -4.55
CA PHE A 16 2.53 -1.93 -5.10
C PHE A 16 2.91 -1.29 -6.43
N GLY A 17 4.14 -0.78 -6.57
CA GLY A 17 4.65 -0.24 -7.82
C GLY A 17 4.69 -1.28 -8.95
N VAL A 18 5.18 -2.48 -8.66
CA VAL A 18 5.17 -3.60 -9.63
C VAL A 18 3.74 -3.97 -10.02
N TYR A 19 2.83 -4.05 -9.05
CA TYR A 19 1.43 -4.33 -9.31
C TYR A 19 0.78 -3.24 -10.18
N ALA A 20 1.04 -1.96 -9.89
CA ALA A 20 0.52 -0.84 -10.66
C ALA A 20 1.01 -0.85 -12.12
N ILE A 21 2.30 -1.16 -12.34
CA ILE A 21 2.88 -1.33 -13.68
C ILE A 21 2.20 -2.49 -14.41
N TYR A 22 2.06 -3.65 -13.74
CA TYR A 22 1.38 -4.81 -14.31
C TYR A 22 -0.07 -4.50 -14.69
N TRP A 23 -0.80 -3.80 -13.82
CA TRP A 23 -2.18 -3.38 -14.06
C TRP A 23 -2.28 -2.45 -15.27
N ASN A 24 -1.39 -1.46 -15.36
CA ASN A 24 -1.34 -0.51 -16.47
C ASN A 24 -1.07 -1.21 -17.82
N LEU A 25 -0.09 -2.14 -17.88
CA LEU A 25 0.19 -2.93 -19.08
C LEU A 25 -1.03 -3.75 -19.55
N ASN A 26 -1.80 -4.29 -18.61
CA ASN A 26 -3.00 -5.07 -18.95
C ASN A 26 -4.14 -4.19 -19.46
N LEU A 27 -4.37 -3.03 -18.85
CA LEU A 27 -5.38 -2.07 -19.30
C LEU A 27 -5.14 -1.64 -20.76
N GLU A 28 -3.89 -1.37 -21.11
CA GLU A 28 -3.57 -0.90 -22.45
C GLU A 28 -3.62 -2.02 -23.51
N LYS A 29 -3.25 -3.24 -23.13
CA LYS A 29 -3.45 -4.41 -23.98
C LYS A 29 -4.94 -4.64 -24.27
N GLN A 30 -5.79 -4.40 -23.27
CA GLN A 30 -7.25 -4.44 -23.43
C GLN A 30 -7.72 -3.33 -24.38
N GLU A 31 -7.21 -2.11 -24.22
CA GLU A 31 -7.55 -0.96 -25.08
C GLU A 31 -7.25 -1.25 -26.56
N ILE A 32 -6.07 -1.77 -26.88
CA ILE A 32 -5.70 -2.12 -28.27
C ILE A 32 -6.70 -3.12 -28.88
N ASN A 33 -7.09 -4.15 -28.11
CA ASN A 33 -8.04 -5.15 -28.58
C ASN A 33 -9.43 -4.53 -28.78
N SER A 34 -9.88 -3.68 -27.86
CA SER A 34 -11.14 -2.95 -27.98
C SER A 34 -11.16 -2.02 -29.19
N THR A 35 -10.07 -1.30 -29.47
CA THR A 35 -9.94 -0.46 -30.67
C THR A 35 -10.02 -1.30 -31.94
N LYS A 36 -9.36 -2.46 -31.98
CA LYS A 36 -9.43 -3.38 -33.12
C LYS A 36 -10.86 -3.87 -33.37
N GLU A 37 -11.56 -4.33 -32.34
CA GLU A 37 -12.94 -4.78 -32.44
C GLU A 37 -13.88 -3.64 -32.87
N LEU A 38 -13.66 -2.43 -32.35
CA LEU A 38 -14.44 -1.24 -32.74
C LEU A 38 -14.26 -0.92 -34.23
N ILE A 39 -13.01 -0.93 -34.74
CA ILE A 39 -12.72 -0.67 -36.17
C ILE A 39 -13.37 -1.75 -37.04
N ILE A 40 -13.27 -3.02 -36.66
CA ILE A 40 -13.90 -4.13 -37.41
C ILE A 40 -15.43 -3.98 -37.40
N SER A 41 -16.03 -3.68 -36.24
CA SER A 41 -17.47 -3.48 -36.09
C SER A 41 -17.98 -2.29 -36.91
N TYR A 42 -17.27 -1.17 -36.89
CA TYR A 42 -17.56 0.00 -37.71
C TYR A 42 -17.53 -0.34 -39.21
N ASN A 43 -16.48 -1.02 -39.67
CA ASN A 43 -16.37 -1.43 -41.07
C ASN A 43 -17.47 -2.43 -41.45
N LYS A 44 -17.80 -3.39 -40.57
CA LYS A 44 -18.92 -4.32 -40.78
C LYS A 44 -20.25 -3.58 -40.97
N LYS A 45 -20.54 -2.55 -40.16
CA LYS A 45 -21.74 -1.71 -40.32
C LYS A 45 -21.71 -0.92 -41.63
N ASN A 46 -20.56 -0.37 -42.01
CA ASN A 46 -20.41 0.36 -43.27
C ASN A 46 -20.72 -0.52 -44.49
N LEU A 47 -20.32 -1.81 -44.48
CA LEU A 47 -20.66 -2.74 -45.56
C LEU A 47 -22.18 -2.90 -45.74
N VAL A 48 -22.95 -2.89 -44.65
CA VAL A 48 -24.42 -2.95 -44.69
C VAL A 48 -24.97 -1.72 -45.41
N SER A 49 -24.53 -0.52 -45.01
CA SER A 49 -24.96 0.74 -45.62
C SER A 49 -24.61 0.84 -47.11
N ILE A 50 -23.46 0.28 -47.52
CA ILE A 50 -23.07 0.19 -48.93
C ILE A 50 -24.04 -0.70 -49.70
N ILE A 51 -24.36 -1.90 -49.18
CA ILE A 51 -25.32 -2.79 -49.83
C ILE A 51 -26.74 -2.19 -49.82
N ASP A 52 -27.16 -1.47 -48.77
CA ASP A 52 -28.43 -0.74 -48.74
C ASP A 52 -28.51 0.29 -49.89
N SER A 53 -27.43 1.06 -50.07
CA SER A 53 -27.34 2.08 -51.10
C SER A 53 -27.37 1.47 -52.50
N VAL A 54 -26.66 0.37 -52.70
CA VAL A 54 -26.61 -0.35 -53.99
C VAL A 54 -27.93 -1.02 -54.30
N SER A 55 -28.57 -1.65 -53.30
CA SER A 55 -29.90 -2.24 -53.45
C SER A 55 -30.91 -1.16 -53.86
N SER A 56 -30.87 0.01 -53.22
CA SER A 56 -31.73 1.15 -53.57
C SER A 56 -31.44 1.69 -54.97
N MET A 57 -30.17 1.75 -55.36
CA MET A 57 -29.74 2.21 -56.68
C MET A 57 -30.31 1.31 -57.79
N ILE A 58 -30.29 -0.02 -57.62
CA ILE A 58 -30.75 -0.96 -58.66
C ILE A 58 -32.28 -1.12 -58.72
N GLN A 59 -33.04 -0.52 -57.80
CA GLN A 59 -34.51 -0.59 -57.83
C GLN A 59 -35.10 0.10 -59.06
N ARG A 60 -34.51 1.21 -59.54
CA ARG A 60 -35.06 1.95 -60.68
C ARG A 60 -35.13 1.09 -61.97
N PRO A 61 -34.08 0.35 -62.38
CA PRO A 61 -34.17 -0.61 -63.48
C PRO A 61 -35.27 -1.67 -63.27
N TYR A 62 -35.44 -2.17 -62.04
CA TYR A 62 -36.47 -3.16 -61.72
C TYR A 62 -37.89 -2.60 -61.84
N GLU A 63 -38.14 -1.38 -61.37
CA GLU A 63 -39.42 -0.69 -61.52
C GLU A 63 -39.77 -0.48 -63.00
N ARG A 64 -38.78 -0.10 -63.83
CA ARG A 64 -38.96 0.02 -65.28
C ARG A 64 -39.33 -1.31 -65.94
N TYR A 65 -38.75 -2.42 -65.48
CA TYR A 65 -39.20 -3.76 -65.88
C TYR A 65 -40.66 -4.01 -65.48
N LYS A 66 -41.03 -3.74 -64.22
CA LYS A 66 -42.40 -3.92 -63.73
C LYS A 66 -43.44 -3.09 -64.50
N ASN A 67 -43.04 -1.92 -65.00
CA ASN A 67 -43.88 -1.04 -65.81
C ASN A 67 -43.90 -1.41 -67.30
N GLY A 68 -43.17 -2.46 -67.71
CA GLY A 68 -43.09 -2.90 -69.11
C GLY A 68 -42.18 -2.05 -70.01
N GLU A 69 -41.39 -1.14 -69.44
CA GLU A 69 -40.45 -0.29 -70.19
C GLU A 69 -39.15 -1.01 -70.58
N LEU A 70 -38.79 -2.06 -69.83
CA LEU A 70 -37.61 -2.90 -70.06
C LEU A 70 -38.00 -4.38 -69.96
N SER A 71 -37.29 -5.24 -70.70
CA SER A 71 -37.31 -6.67 -70.39
C SER A 71 -36.60 -6.93 -69.04
N PHE A 72 -36.88 -8.07 -68.40
CA PHE A 72 -36.18 -8.44 -67.17
C PHE A 72 -34.66 -8.55 -67.39
N ASP A 73 -34.24 -9.09 -68.54
CA ASP A 73 -32.83 -9.23 -68.91
C ASP A 73 -32.16 -7.86 -69.14
N ASP A 74 -32.85 -6.90 -69.76
CA ASP A 74 -32.34 -5.54 -69.91
C ASP A 74 -32.21 -4.83 -68.55
N ALA A 75 -33.22 -4.97 -67.68
CA ALA A 75 -33.16 -4.43 -66.32
C ALA A 75 -32.01 -5.04 -65.52
N LYS A 76 -31.81 -6.36 -65.62
CA LYS A 76 -30.71 -7.10 -65.01
C LYS A 76 -29.35 -6.61 -65.54
N ALA A 77 -29.21 -6.43 -66.84
CA ALA A 77 -27.98 -5.93 -67.47
C ALA A 77 -27.65 -4.50 -67.00
N VAL A 78 -28.64 -3.61 -66.94
CA VAL A 78 -28.48 -2.24 -66.41
C VAL A 78 -28.06 -2.26 -64.95
N ALA A 79 -28.71 -3.07 -64.11
CA ALA A 79 -28.37 -3.20 -62.69
C ALA A 79 -26.92 -3.70 -62.49
N LEU A 80 -26.50 -4.73 -63.24
CA LEU A 80 -25.13 -5.26 -63.19
C LEU A 80 -24.10 -4.23 -63.65
N ASP A 81 -24.37 -3.48 -64.72
CA ASP A 81 -23.51 -2.38 -65.17
C ASP A 81 -23.33 -1.30 -64.10
N TRP A 82 -24.42 -0.92 -63.43
CA TRP A 82 -24.36 0.06 -62.34
C TRP A 82 -23.55 -0.45 -61.15
N ILE A 83 -23.78 -1.70 -60.72
CA ILE A 83 -23.03 -2.33 -59.63
C ILE A 83 -21.53 -2.37 -59.94
N LYS A 84 -21.13 -2.76 -61.15
CA LYS A 84 -19.72 -2.82 -61.58
C LYS A 84 -19.02 -1.46 -61.52
N LYS A 85 -19.77 -0.37 -61.70
CA LYS A 85 -19.26 1.01 -61.69
C LYS A 85 -19.12 1.59 -60.28
N VAL A 86 -19.69 0.97 -59.25
CA VAL A 86 -19.55 1.44 -57.87
C VAL A 86 -18.09 1.33 -57.42
N LYS A 87 -17.54 2.46 -56.97
CA LYS A 87 -16.19 2.56 -56.38
C LYS A 87 -16.30 3.22 -55.02
N TYR A 88 -15.68 2.62 -54.01
CA TYR A 88 -15.62 3.20 -52.68
C TYR A 88 -14.40 2.66 -51.91
N GLY A 89 -14.00 3.38 -50.86
CA GLY A 89 -12.85 3.02 -50.03
C GLY A 89 -11.56 2.84 -50.85
N ASN A 90 -10.69 1.94 -50.42
CA ASN A 90 -9.39 1.70 -51.04
C ASN A 90 -9.44 0.60 -52.12
N ASN A 91 -10.15 0.90 -53.22
CA ASN A 91 -10.40 -0.03 -54.33
C ASN A 91 -11.23 -1.26 -53.94
N ASN A 92 -12.16 -1.09 -52.99
CA ASN A 92 -13.17 -2.09 -52.70
C ASN A 92 -14.17 -2.18 -53.85
N TYR A 93 -14.89 -3.29 -53.89
CA TYR A 93 -15.75 -3.66 -54.99
C TYR A 93 -16.96 -4.44 -54.50
N ILE A 94 -17.97 -4.50 -55.35
CA ILE A 94 -19.17 -5.30 -55.15
C ILE A 94 -19.14 -6.42 -56.17
N PHE A 95 -19.45 -7.63 -55.73
CA PHE A 95 -19.67 -8.76 -56.61
C PHE A 95 -21.11 -9.23 -56.51
N VAL A 96 -21.57 -9.91 -57.56
CA VAL A 96 -22.91 -10.47 -57.67
C VAL A 96 -22.79 -11.92 -58.08
N VAL A 97 -23.39 -12.82 -57.31
CA VAL A 97 -23.56 -14.23 -57.66
C VAL A 97 -25.05 -14.56 -57.66
N ASP A 98 -25.50 -15.42 -58.57
CA ASP A 98 -26.87 -15.92 -58.50
C ASP A 98 -26.99 -17.14 -57.57
N ARG A 99 -28.21 -17.68 -57.46
CA ARG A 99 -28.55 -18.78 -56.57
C ARG A 99 -27.92 -20.11 -56.98
N ASP A 100 -27.61 -20.26 -58.27
CA ASP A 100 -27.02 -21.46 -58.86
C ASP A 100 -25.49 -21.41 -58.85
N GLY A 101 -24.94 -20.29 -58.36
CA GLY A 101 -23.51 -20.07 -58.20
C GLY A 101 -22.82 -19.56 -59.46
N ILE A 102 -23.55 -18.95 -60.39
CA ILE A 102 -22.95 -18.22 -61.51
C ILE A 102 -22.56 -16.83 -61.04
N LEU A 103 -21.28 -16.48 -61.19
CA LEU A 103 -20.79 -15.14 -60.88
C LEU A 103 -21.20 -14.16 -61.99
N LEU A 104 -22.07 -13.21 -61.67
CA LEU A 104 -22.64 -12.26 -62.65
C LEU A 104 -21.83 -10.97 -62.77
N ALA A 105 -21.15 -10.57 -61.70
CA ALA A 105 -20.26 -9.42 -61.69
C ALA A 105 -19.17 -9.60 -60.64
N ASP A 106 -17.91 -9.38 -60.99
CA ASP A 106 -16.82 -9.24 -60.03
C ASP A 106 -15.68 -8.41 -60.62
N ARG A 107 -15.40 -7.27 -59.98
CA ARG A 107 -14.31 -6.38 -60.40
C ARG A 107 -12.94 -6.88 -59.96
N ALA A 108 -12.85 -7.71 -58.91
CA ALA A 108 -11.55 -8.20 -58.45
C ALA A 108 -10.98 -9.29 -59.33
N ASP A 109 -11.83 -10.19 -59.83
CA ASP A 109 -11.44 -11.18 -60.82
C ASP A 109 -12.51 -11.32 -61.92
N PRO A 110 -12.49 -10.41 -62.93
CA PRO A 110 -13.43 -10.48 -64.05
C PRO A 110 -13.37 -11.78 -64.84
N SER A 111 -12.28 -12.57 -64.71
CA SER A 111 -12.15 -13.86 -65.39
C SER A 111 -13.10 -14.94 -64.84
N LEU A 112 -13.71 -14.70 -63.68
CA LEU A 112 -14.69 -15.60 -63.06
C LEU A 112 -16.13 -15.28 -63.49
N GLU A 113 -16.38 -14.15 -64.15
CA GLU A 113 -17.73 -13.80 -64.60
C GLU A 113 -18.29 -14.82 -65.61
N GLY A 114 -19.56 -15.17 -65.45
CA GLY A 114 -20.25 -16.20 -66.24
C GLY A 114 -19.91 -17.64 -65.88
N LYS A 115 -18.96 -17.88 -64.96
CA LYS A 115 -18.58 -19.23 -64.53
C LYS A 115 -19.34 -19.67 -63.29
N ASN A 116 -19.53 -20.97 -63.15
CA ASN A 116 -19.99 -21.56 -61.89
C ASN A 116 -18.83 -21.56 -60.88
N VAL A 117 -19.04 -20.91 -59.75
CA VAL A 117 -18.02 -20.70 -58.70
C VAL A 117 -18.28 -21.52 -57.44
N LEU A 118 -19.24 -22.46 -57.45
CA LEU A 118 -19.58 -23.28 -56.29
C LEU A 118 -18.38 -24.09 -55.76
N ASP A 119 -17.52 -24.57 -56.66
CA ASP A 119 -16.34 -25.36 -56.29
C ASP A 119 -15.07 -24.51 -56.09
N PHE A 120 -15.18 -23.18 -56.15
CA PHE A 120 -14.06 -22.29 -55.88
C PHE A 120 -13.68 -22.34 -54.40
N LYS A 121 -12.41 -22.64 -54.13
CA LYS A 121 -11.85 -22.76 -52.79
C LYS A 121 -10.89 -21.62 -52.48
N ASP A 122 -10.89 -21.17 -51.23
CA ASP A 122 -9.80 -20.34 -50.73
C ASP A 122 -8.52 -21.14 -50.46
N ALA A 123 -7.45 -20.44 -50.07
CA ALA A 123 -6.16 -21.02 -49.73
C ALA A 123 -6.21 -22.06 -48.59
N ASN A 124 -7.29 -22.08 -47.78
CA ASN A 124 -7.49 -23.03 -46.70
C ASN A 124 -8.45 -24.17 -47.09
N GLY A 125 -8.88 -24.24 -48.36
CA GLY A 125 -9.79 -25.27 -48.86
C GLY A 125 -11.27 -24.99 -48.63
N LYS A 126 -11.63 -23.80 -48.12
CA LYS A 126 -13.02 -23.40 -47.85
C LYS A 126 -13.75 -23.08 -49.15
N TYR A 127 -14.93 -23.68 -49.38
CA TYR A 127 -15.80 -23.36 -50.51
C TYR A 127 -16.50 -22.02 -50.32
N ILE A 128 -15.90 -20.95 -50.85
CA ILE A 128 -16.27 -19.56 -50.54
C ILE A 128 -17.72 -19.27 -50.95
N PHE A 129 -18.07 -19.55 -52.21
CA PHE A 129 -19.37 -19.17 -52.75
C PHE A 129 -20.50 -20.07 -52.24
N LYS A 130 -20.24 -21.33 -51.90
CA LYS A 130 -21.24 -22.18 -51.21
C LYS A 130 -21.65 -21.58 -49.87
N GLU A 131 -20.70 -21.07 -49.09
CA GLU A 131 -21.00 -20.43 -47.81
C GLU A 131 -21.70 -19.07 -47.98
N ILE A 132 -21.27 -18.25 -48.95
CA ILE A 132 -21.93 -16.99 -49.31
C ILE A 132 -23.40 -17.24 -49.68
N ILE A 133 -23.66 -18.17 -50.60
CA ILE A 133 -25.00 -18.47 -51.09
C ILE A 133 -25.85 -19.06 -49.97
N SER A 134 -25.32 -20.02 -49.20
CA SER A 134 -26.03 -20.58 -48.05
C SER A 134 -26.39 -19.51 -47.02
N THR A 135 -25.48 -18.59 -46.72
CA THR A 135 -25.71 -17.50 -45.75
C THR A 135 -26.80 -16.55 -46.24
N ALA A 136 -26.69 -16.07 -47.48
CA ALA A 136 -27.65 -15.15 -48.07
C ALA A 136 -29.05 -15.77 -48.21
N LEU A 137 -29.16 -17.03 -48.65
CA LEU A 137 -30.46 -17.67 -48.87
C LEU A 137 -31.14 -18.14 -47.58
N LYS A 138 -30.39 -18.61 -46.58
CA LYS A 138 -30.98 -19.10 -45.31
C LYS A 138 -31.29 -17.97 -44.33
N GLN A 139 -30.43 -16.96 -44.26
CA GLN A 139 -30.53 -15.89 -43.26
C GLN A 139 -31.01 -14.56 -43.87
N GLY A 140 -31.17 -14.48 -45.19
CA GLY A 140 -31.45 -13.24 -45.92
C GLY A 140 -30.21 -12.36 -46.09
N SER A 141 -29.38 -12.24 -45.05
CA SER A 141 -28.07 -11.59 -45.10
C SER A 141 -27.15 -12.09 -44.00
N GLY A 142 -25.85 -11.84 -44.14
CA GLY A 142 -24.88 -12.19 -43.09
C GLY A 142 -23.44 -11.83 -43.45
N TYR A 143 -22.52 -12.11 -42.54
CA TYR A 143 -21.08 -11.92 -42.77
C TYR A 143 -20.41 -13.26 -43.02
N VAL A 144 -19.51 -13.31 -44.00
CA VAL A 144 -18.70 -14.47 -44.35
C VAL A 144 -17.24 -14.06 -44.37
N GLU A 145 -16.39 -14.81 -43.67
CA GLU A 145 -14.94 -14.59 -43.62
C GLU A 145 -14.20 -15.69 -44.41
N TYR A 146 -13.27 -15.30 -45.27
CA TYR A 146 -12.50 -16.22 -46.12
C TYR A 146 -11.20 -15.56 -46.58
N ASN A 147 -10.26 -16.36 -47.10
CA ASN A 147 -9.04 -15.81 -47.69
C ASN A 147 -9.23 -15.53 -49.18
N PHE A 148 -8.86 -14.34 -49.63
CA PHE A 148 -8.98 -13.98 -51.05
C PHE A 148 -7.82 -13.10 -51.51
N LYS A 149 -7.57 -13.11 -52.81
CA LYS A 149 -6.55 -12.27 -53.42
C LYS A 149 -6.96 -10.80 -53.33
N ASN A 150 -6.23 -10.02 -52.56
CA ASN A 150 -6.47 -8.58 -52.44
C ASN A 150 -6.02 -7.88 -53.73
N PRO A 151 -6.91 -7.20 -54.48
CA PRO A 151 -6.57 -6.59 -55.76
C PRO A 151 -5.59 -5.42 -55.64
N SER A 152 -5.50 -4.80 -54.47
CA SER A 152 -4.60 -3.67 -54.21
C SER A 152 -3.17 -4.11 -53.84
N THR A 153 -3.01 -5.30 -53.25
CA THR A 153 -1.69 -5.81 -52.82
C THR A 153 -1.21 -7.04 -53.59
N ASN A 154 -2.10 -7.65 -54.38
CA ASN A 154 -1.89 -8.89 -55.12
C ASN A 154 -1.53 -10.11 -54.24
N LYS A 155 -1.75 -10.03 -52.91
CA LYS A 155 -1.49 -11.09 -51.93
C LYS A 155 -2.79 -11.71 -51.45
N ILE A 156 -2.74 -12.98 -51.02
CA ILE A 156 -3.85 -13.60 -50.30
C ILE A 156 -3.95 -12.95 -48.91
N ASP A 157 -5.14 -12.45 -48.59
CA ASP A 157 -5.45 -11.84 -47.29
C ASP A 157 -6.83 -12.28 -46.81
N ARG A 158 -7.03 -12.22 -45.49
CA ARG A 158 -8.31 -12.52 -44.86
C ARG A 158 -9.29 -11.37 -45.13
N LYS A 159 -10.42 -11.73 -45.72
CA LYS A 159 -11.48 -10.81 -46.12
C LYS A 159 -12.74 -11.08 -45.30
N VAL A 160 -13.38 -10.01 -44.84
CA VAL A 160 -14.70 -10.04 -44.21
C VAL A 160 -15.70 -9.46 -45.20
N THR A 161 -16.70 -10.25 -45.59
CA THR A 161 -17.69 -9.85 -46.60
C THR A 161 -19.08 -9.87 -46.00
N TYR A 162 -19.84 -8.80 -46.18
CA TYR A 162 -21.29 -8.79 -45.97
C TYR A 162 -21.98 -9.22 -47.25
N VAL A 163 -22.95 -10.12 -47.14
CA VAL A 163 -23.74 -10.63 -48.26
C VAL A 163 -25.22 -10.49 -47.97
N ARG A 164 -26.02 -10.20 -49.00
CA ARG A 164 -27.48 -10.09 -48.91
C ARG A 164 -28.14 -10.64 -50.17
N TYR A 165 -29.24 -11.35 -49.97
CA TYR A 165 -30.10 -11.78 -51.06
C TYR A 165 -31.10 -10.67 -51.44
N ASP A 166 -31.00 -10.22 -52.69
CA ASP A 166 -31.98 -9.37 -53.35
C ASP A 166 -32.99 -10.25 -54.09
N LYS A 167 -34.26 -10.15 -53.70
CA LYS A 167 -35.33 -11.02 -54.21
C LYS A 167 -35.83 -10.61 -55.58
N ASP A 168 -35.68 -9.34 -55.94
CA ASP A 168 -36.23 -8.75 -57.15
C ASP A 168 -35.47 -9.25 -58.38
N PHE A 169 -34.14 -9.25 -58.32
CA PHE A 169 -33.30 -9.80 -59.39
C PHE A 169 -32.82 -11.24 -59.13
N GLY A 170 -33.02 -11.77 -57.91
CA GLY A 170 -32.42 -13.03 -57.49
C GLY A 170 -30.91 -12.94 -57.27
N PHE A 171 -30.39 -11.73 -57.03
CA PHE A 171 -28.98 -11.48 -56.83
C PHE A 171 -28.56 -11.79 -55.39
N ILE A 172 -27.34 -12.31 -55.23
CA ILE A 172 -26.65 -12.29 -53.96
C ILE A 172 -25.55 -11.24 -54.09
N LEU A 173 -25.81 -10.09 -53.50
CA LEU A 173 -24.89 -8.94 -53.48
C LEU A 173 -23.88 -9.16 -52.37
N GLY A 174 -22.60 -9.00 -52.68
CA GLY A 174 -21.52 -9.18 -51.72
C GLY A 174 -20.49 -8.08 -51.79
N THR A 175 -20.05 -7.60 -50.62
CA THR A 175 -19.00 -6.60 -50.53
C THR A 175 -18.25 -6.70 -49.21
N GLY A 176 -16.98 -6.29 -49.18
CA GLY A 176 -16.12 -6.59 -48.03
C GLY A 176 -14.89 -5.72 -47.91
N PHE A 177 -14.19 -5.90 -46.79
CA PHE A 177 -12.88 -5.30 -46.53
C PHE A 177 -11.85 -6.38 -46.20
N TYR A 178 -10.60 -6.07 -46.51
CA TYR A 178 -9.44 -6.89 -46.20
C TYR A 178 -8.88 -6.50 -44.83
N LEU A 179 -8.60 -7.48 -43.97
CA LEU A 179 -8.09 -7.20 -42.63
C LEU A 179 -6.73 -6.49 -42.69
N SER A 180 -5.88 -6.79 -43.68
CA SER A 180 -4.63 -6.07 -43.86
C SER A 180 -4.82 -4.59 -44.17
N GLY A 181 -5.96 -4.22 -44.77
CA GLY A 181 -6.31 -2.82 -45.06
C GLY A 181 -6.55 -2.00 -43.80
N LEU A 182 -7.05 -2.64 -42.73
CA LEU A 182 -7.27 -2.01 -41.43
C LEU A 182 -6.00 -1.92 -40.59
N ASN A 183 -4.96 -2.68 -40.94
CA ASN A 183 -3.73 -2.71 -40.14
C ASN A 183 -3.06 -1.34 -40.06
N LYS A 184 -3.13 -0.49 -41.10
CA LYS A 184 -2.56 0.87 -41.02
C LYS A 184 -3.25 1.72 -39.96
N ASP A 185 -4.58 1.70 -39.94
CA ASP A 185 -5.37 2.46 -38.96
C ASP A 185 -5.14 1.92 -37.54
N ILE A 186 -5.07 0.59 -37.41
CA ILE A 186 -4.78 -0.10 -36.14
C ILE A 186 -3.34 0.21 -35.69
N GLU A 187 -2.35 0.22 -36.59
CA GLU A 187 -0.95 0.52 -36.29
C GLU A 187 -0.74 1.97 -35.88
N GLN A 188 -1.41 2.91 -36.55
CA GLN A 188 -1.38 4.32 -36.16
C GLN A 188 -1.93 4.52 -34.75
N GLN A 189 -3.09 3.93 -34.45
CA GLN A 189 -3.68 3.99 -33.11
C GLN A 189 -2.82 3.26 -32.08
N ARG A 190 -2.28 2.09 -32.43
CA ARG A 190 -1.36 1.33 -31.58
C ARG A 190 -0.12 2.16 -31.23
N ASN A 191 0.45 2.91 -32.17
CA ASN A 191 1.62 3.74 -31.90
C ASN A 191 1.31 4.89 -30.93
N ILE A 192 0.11 5.47 -31.04
CA ILE A 192 -0.36 6.49 -30.09
C ILE A 192 -0.53 5.86 -28.69
N ILE A 193 -1.22 4.71 -28.61
CA ILE A 193 -1.42 3.97 -27.36
C ILE A 193 -0.05 3.61 -26.73
N ILE A 194 0.89 3.06 -27.50
CA ILE A 194 2.24 2.71 -27.00
C ILE A 194 3.02 3.94 -26.53
N LYS A 195 2.91 5.09 -27.20
CA LYS A 195 3.56 6.33 -26.73
C LYS A 195 2.98 6.80 -25.40
N ASN A 196 1.66 6.72 -25.25
CA ASN A 196 0.97 7.02 -24.00
C ASN A 196 1.37 6.01 -22.90
N MET A 197 1.53 4.72 -23.26
CA MET A 197 2.08 3.67 -22.38
C MET A 197 3.42 4.04 -21.81
N ILE A 198 4.37 4.37 -22.68
CA ILE A 198 5.74 4.64 -22.28
C ILE A 198 5.76 5.88 -21.38
N SER A 199 4.96 6.90 -21.73
CA SER A 199 4.86 8.12 -20.93
C SER A 199 4.26 7.85 -19.54
N SER A 200 3.19 7.06 -19.45
CA SER A 200 2.54 6.71 -18.19
C SER A 200 3.44 5.84 -17.29
N LEU A 201 4.20 4.90 -17.89
CA LEU A 201 5.19 4.07 -17.22
C LEU A 201 6.36 4.90 -16.67
N ILE A 202 6.85 5.88 -17.43
CA ILE A 202 7.91 6.79 -16.96
C ILE A 202 7.41 7.60 -15.76
N VAL A 203 6.23 8.22 -15.86
CA VAL A 203 5.66 9.04 -14.78
C VAL A 203 5.42 8.21 -13.52
N SER A 204 4.81 7.03 -13.64
CA SER A 204 4.58 6.15 -12.49
C SER A 204 5.88 5.66 -11.84
N SER A 205 6.91 5.35 -12.65
CA SER A 205 8.24 4.98 -12.14
C SER A 205 8.89 6.11 -11.36
N ILE A 206 8.80 7.35 -11.87
CA ILE A 206 9.30 8.54 -11.17
C ILE A 206 8.60 8.73 -9.82
N ILE A 207 7.27 8.57 -9.78
CA ILE A 207 6.49 8.67 -8.54
C ILE A 207 6.93 7.60 -7.52
N VAL A 208 7.11 6.34 -7.94
CA VAL A 208 7.57 5.27 -7.05
C VAL A 208 8.97 5.58 -6.48
N ILE A 209 9.90 6.01 -7.33
CA ILE A 209 11.26 6.40 -6.91
C ILE A 209 11.19 7.57 -5.92
N PHE A 210 10.34 8.57 -6.19
CA PHE A 210 10.15 9.72 -5.32
C PHE A 210 9.60 9.31 -3.94
N ILE A 211 8.60 8.41 -3.91
CA ILE A 211 8.05 7.88 -2.65
C ILE A 211 9.12 7.10 -1.87
N ILE A 212 9.90 6.25 -2.54
CA ILE A 212 11.01 5.52 -1.92
C ILE A 212 12.03 6.49 -1.30
N ALA A 213 12.42 7.53 -2.04
CA ALA A 213 13.35 8.55 -1.56
C ALA A 213 12.77 9.33 -0.37
N ALA A 214 11.50 9.70 -0.41
CA ALA A 214 10.82 10.40 0.67
C ALA A 214 10.74 9.54 1.95
N VAL A 215 10.37 8.26 1.82
CA VAL A 215 10.32 7.31 2.95
C VAL A 215 11.71 7.13 3.56
N ALA A 216 12.75 6.97 2.73
CA ALA A 216 14.12 6.87 3.20
C ALA A 216 14.57 8.13 3.94
N LEU A 217 14.28 9.31 3.38
CA LEU A 217 14.61 10.60 3.98
C LEU A 217 13.91 10.78 5.34
N ILE A 218 12.62 10.50 5.43
CA ILE A 218 11.85 10.55 6.68
C ILE A 218 12.44 9.57 7.70
N GLY A 219 12.75 8.34 7.28
CA GLY A 219 13.40 7.34 8.13
C GLY A 219 14.73 7.84 8.71
N MET A 220 15.58 8.47 7.88
CA MET A 220 16.84 9.07 8.33
C MET A 220 16.62 10.23 9.30
N LEU A 221 15.64 11.11 9.04
CA LEU A 221 15.31 12.23 9.92
C LEU A 221 14.80 11.75 11.29
N LEU A 222 13.91 10.76 11.32
CA LEU A 222 13.43 10.16 12.58
C LEU A 222 14.57 9.47 13.34
N ALA A 223 15.46 8.76 12.65
CA ALA A 223 16.62 8.13 13.27
C ALA A 223 17.56 9.17 13.91
N LYS A 224 17.82 10.28 13.21
CA LYS A 224 18.73 11.32 13.69
C LYS A 224 18.11 12.17 14.79
N LYS A 225 16.84 12.56 14.66
CA LYS A 225 16.17 13.50 15.58
C LYS A 225 15.49 12.84 16.78
N LEU A 226 15.06 11.58 16.69
CA LEU A 226 14.35 10.92 17.78
C LEU A 226 15.15 9.77 18.39
N ILE A 227 15.61 8.83 17.56
CA ILE A 227 16.22 7.58 18.08
C ILE A 227 17.57 7.86 18.73
N LYS A 228 18.42 8.68 18.10
CA LYS A 228 19.78 8.92 18.60
C LYS A 228 19.78 9.63 19.98
N PRO A 229 19.04 10.73 20.20
CA PRO A 229 18.92 11.34 21.54
C PRO A 229 18.34 10.38 22.58
N LEU A 230 17.28 9.65 22.24
CA LEU A 230 16.65 8.69 23.15
C LEU A 230 17.60 7.55 23.55
N SER A 231 18.37 7.02 22.58
CA SER A 231 19.38 5.99 22.83
C SER A 231 20.51 6.52 23.73
N HIS A 232 20.88 7.80 23.59
CA HIS A 232 21.92 8.41 24.42
C HIS A 232 21.44 8.54 25.88
N ILE A 233 20.24 9.11 26.10
CA ILE A 233 19.64 9.21 27.44
C ILE A 233 19.50 7.83 28.08
N ASN A 234 19.00 6.84 27.34
CA ASN A 234 18.88 5.47 27.85
C ASN A 234 20.25 4.87 28.26
N SER A 235 21.31 5.14 27.49
CA SER A 235 22.66 4.68 27.83
C SER A 235 23.20 5.33 29.12
N LEU A 236 22.90 6.61 29.33
CA LEU A 236 23.32 7.34 30.53
C LEU A 236 22.56 6.86 31.77
N VAL A 237 21.24 6.69 31.67
CA VAL A 237 20.42 6.14 32.76
C VAL A 237 20.84 4.70 33.07
N SER A 238 21.15 3.88 32.06
CA SER A 238 21.70 2.54 32.28
C SER A 238 23.07 2.57 32.97
N THR A 239 23.88 3.60 32.71
CA THR A 239 25.18 3.77 33.36
C THR A 239 25.00 4.15 34.83
N LEU A 240 24.07 5.06 35.15
CA LEU A 240 23.68 5.40 36.52
C LEU A 240 23.22 4.15 37.30
N ALA A 241 22.37 3.33 36.68
CA ALA A 241 21.85 2.11 37.31
C ALA A 241 22.93 1.04 37.54
N LYS A 242 23.87 0.87 36.60
CA LYS A 242 24.95 -0.13 36.71
C LYS A 242 26.15 0.34 37.55
N GLY A 243 26.41 1.65 37.59
CA GLY A 243 27.56 2.27 38.25
C GLY A 243 27.41 2.44 39.76
N GLY A 244 26.52 1.69 40.42
CA GLY A 244 26.32 1.76 41.86
C GLY A 244 25.55 3.00 42.33
N GLY A 245 24.86 3.72 41.43
CA GLY A 245 24.06 4.89 41.79
C GLY A 245 24.88 6.14 42.05
N ASP A 246 25.92 6.40 41.26
CA ASP A 246 26.69 7.65 41.34
C ASP A 246 25.80 8.87 41.03
N LEU A 247 25.37 9.58 42.08
CA LEU A 247 24.52 10.77 42.00
C LEU A 247 25.29 12.06 41.70
N THR A 248 26.58 11.96 41.33
CA THR A 248 27.38 13.13 40.92
C THR A 248 27.32 13.39 39.43
N ILE A 249 26.77 12.46 38.64
CA ILE A 249 26.63 12.63 37.20
C ILE A 249 25.62 13.72 36.85
N VAL A 250 25.91 14.48 35.79
CA VAL A 250 24.99 15.44 35.19
C VAL A 250 24.75 15.01 33.75
N LEU A 251 23.49 14.79 33.39
CA LEU A 251 23.12 14.46 32.02
C LEU A 251 23.26 15.71 31.14
N PRO A 252 24.04 15.67 30.04
CA PRO A 252 24.23 16.82 29.17
C PRO A 252 22.94 17.17 28.44
N LYS A 253 22.55 18.45 28.48
CA LYS A 253 21.41 18.97 27.72
C LYS A 253 21.86 19.39 26.33
N ASP A 254 21.71 18.48 25.37
CA ASP A 254 22.12 18.70 23.97
C ASP A 254 20.98 19.26 23.08
N SER A 255 19.76 19.38 23.61
CA SER A 255 18.60 19.87 22.87
C SER A 255 17.71 20.76 23.72
N ASN A 256 16.92 21.61 23.06
CA ASN A 256 15.90 22.49 23.66
C ASN A 256 14.46 22.02 23.33
N ASP A 257 14.31 20.80 22.84
CA ASP A 257 13.03 20.15 22.56
C ASP A 257 12.58 19.26 23.74
N GLU A 258 11.64 18.35 23.51
CA GLU A 258 11.12 17.42 24.51
C GLU A 258 12.21 16.51 25.10
N PHE A 259 13.30 16.24 24.38
CA PHE A 259 14.44 15.48 24.92
C PHE A 259 15.30 16.33 25.86
N GLY A 260 15.40 17.63 25.58
CA GLY A 260 16.00 18.59 26.49
C GLY A 260 15.25 18.69 27.82
N GLU A 261 13.92 18.82 27.74
CA GLU A 261 13.04 18.85 28.92
C GLU A 261 13.10 17.53 29.71
N LEU A 262 13.11 16.38 29.03
CA LEU A 262 13.32 15.08 29.68
C LEU A 262 14.66 15.03 30.43
N THR A 263 15.72 15.58 29.83
CA THR A 263 17.05 15.62 30.46
C THR A 263 17.04 16.51 31.71
N ASP A 264 16.40 17.68 31.65
CA ASP A 264 16.26 18.57 32.81
C ASP A 264 15.48 17.90 33.96
N ASN A 265 14.37 17.22 33.64
CA ASN A 265 13.57 16.49 34.61
C ASN A 265 14.36 15.34 35.27
N LEU A 266 15.17 14.61 34.49
CA LEU A 266 16.05 13.57 35.03
C LEU A 266 17.15 14.15 35.92
N ASN A 267 17.78 15.27 35.54
CA ASN A 267 18.77 15.94 36.38
C ASN A 267 18.17 16.43 37.71
N LYS A 268 16.94 16.97 37.68
CA LYS A 268 16.21 17.38 38.89
C LYS A 268 15.90 16.19 39.80
N PHE A 269 15.51 15.06 39.21
CA PHE A 269 15.31 13.81 39.94
C PHE A 269 16.62 13.32 40.62
N ILE A 270 17.74 13.30 39.90
CA ILE A 270 19.06 12.93 40.44
C ILE A 270 19.45 13.85 41.60
N SER A 271 19.28 15.17 41.44
CA SER A 271 19.56 16.15 42.50
C SER A 271 18.73 15.91 43.75
N THR A 272 17.42 15.66 43.58
CA THR A 272 16.51 15.40 44.70
C THR A 272 16.92 14.11 45.43
N LEU A 273 17.29 13.07 44.70
CA LEU A 273 17.76 11.82 45.27
C LEU A 273 19.09 12.01 46.04
N LYS A 274 20.00 12.83 45.50
CA LYS A 274 21.27 13.19 46.16
C LYS A 274 21.02 13.90 47.49
N ASP A 275 20.09 14.83 47.53
CA ASP A 275 19.73 15.55 48.75
C ASP A 275 19.14 14.62 49.80
N ILE A 276 18.26 13.70 49.42
CA ILE A 276 17.70 12.68 50.31
C ILE A 276 18.80 11.79 50.90
N VAL A 277 19.71 11.27 50.06
CA VAL A 277 20.84 10.45 50.53
C VAL A 277 21.76 11.25 51.46
N GLY A 278 22.02 12.52 51.14
CA GLY A 278 22.79 13.43 51.99
C GLY A 278 22.15 13.65 53.37
N GLN A 279 20.83 13.85 53.41
CA GLN A 279 20.07 13.95 54.66
C GLN A 279 20.15 12.66 55.49
N ILE A 280 20.03 11.48 54.85
CA ILE A 280 20.16 10.18 55.53
C ILE A 280 21.54 10.06 56.17
N VAL A 281 22.62 10.38 55.44
CA VAL A 281 23.98 10.32 55.96
C VAL A 281 24.18 11.30 57.13
N SER A 282 23.64 12.52 57.01
CA SER A 282 23.71 13.53 58.09
C SER A 282 22.96 13.06 59.34
N LYS A 283 21.74 12.54 59.18
CA LYS A 283 20.93 12.00 60.28
C LYS A 283 21.57 10.77 60.92
N ALA A 284 22.21 9.89 60.14
CA ALA A 284 22.97 8.77 60.68
C ALA A 284 24.16 9.23 61.56
N LYS A 285 24.86 10.30 61.18
CA LYS A 285 25.91 10.91 62.01
C LYS A 285 25.38 11.52 63.29
N GLU A 286 24.23 12.20 63.22
CA GLU A 286 23.56 12.75 64.41
C GLU A 286 23.19 11.64 65.39
N VAL A 287 22.59 10.55 64.91
CA VAL A 287 22.30 9.35 65.71
C VAL A 287 23.57 8.77 66.33
N GLN A 288 24.65 8.64 65.56
CA GLN A 288 25.93 8.14 66.09
C GLN A 288 26.49 9.03 67.20
N SER A 289 26.38 10.35 67.06
CA SER A 289 26.78 11.30 68.09
C SER A 289 25.94 11.14 69.36
N SER A 290 24.62 11.04 69.21
CA SER A 290 23.70 10.78 70.34
C SER A 290 24.02 9.47 71.06
N VAL A 291 24.38 8.40 70.33
CA VAL A 291 24.82 7.13 70.91
C VAL A 291 26.10 7.31 71.73
N ASN A 292 27.08 8.09 71.24
CA ASN A 292 28.32 8.35 71.98
C ASN A 292 28.07 9.18 73.26
N SER A 293 27.21 10.20 73.18
CA SER A 293 26.78 10.95 74.38
C SER A 293 26.06 10.05 75.37
N LEU A 294 25.17 9.17 74.91
CA LEU A 294 24.45 8.23 75.76
C LEU A 294 25.41 7.25 76.46
N ALA A 295 26.42 6.72 75.75
CA ALA A 295 27.45 5.87 76.34
C ALA A 295 28.25 6.62 77.44
N THR A 296 28.54 7.90 77.22
CA THR A 296 29.23 8.74 78.20
C THR A 296 28.37 8.99 79.43
N SER A 297 27.09 9.32 79.26
CA SER A 297 26.14 9.47 80.37
C SER A 297 25.95 8.15 81.14
N ALA A 298 25.88 7.01 80.46
CA ALA A 298 25.79 5.71 81.10
C ALA A 298 27.03 5.41 81.98
N ALA A 299 28.23 5.73 81.48
CA ALA A 299 29.47 5.60 82.27
C ALA A 299 29.47 6.50 83.51
N GLN A 300 29.04 7.75 83.38
CA GLN A 300 28.92 8.69 84.51
C GLN A 300 27.88 8.24 85.53
N ILE A 301 26.74 7.71 85.08
CA ILE A 301 25.71 7.14 85.96
C ILE A 301 26.28 5.94 86.71
N SER A 302 27.02 5.06 86.04
CA SER A 302 27.67 3.91 86.70
C SER A 302 28.61 4.35 87.81
N ALA A 303 29.51 5.30 87.52
CA ALA A 303 30.45 5.84 88.51
C ALA A 303 29.73 6.54 89.68
N SER A 304 28.67 7.30 89.39
CA SER A 304 27.85 7.95 90.42
C SER A 304 27.11 6.92 91.27
N SER A 305 26.62 5.83 90.67
CA SER A 305 25.97 4.72 91.37
C SER A 305 26.95 4.00 92.31
N GLU A 306 28.21 3.80 91.90
CA GLU A 306 29.26 3.27 92.78
C GLU A 306 29.54 4.20 93.96
N GLN A 307 29.64 5.50 93.71
CA GLN A 307 29.84 6.50 94.77
C GLN A 307 28.67 6.55 95.75
N VAL A 308 27.43 6.56 95.24
CA VAL A 308 26.22 6.49 96.08
C VAL A 308 26.21 5.21 96.91
N SER A 309 26.60 4.07 96.33
CA SER A 309 26.72 2.80 97.06
C SER A 309 27.75 2.89 98.19
N SER A 310 28.91 3.49 97.93
CA SER A 310 29.96 3.72 98.95
C SER A 310 29.46 4.62 100.08
N ASN A 311 28.88 5.78 99.74
CA ASN A 311 28.31 6.69 100.73
C ASN A 311 27.20 6.02 101.55
N THR A 312 26.38 5.16 100.93
CA THR A 312 25.35 4.41 101.63
C THR A 312 25.96 3.44 102.65
N LYS A 313 27.10 2.80 102.34
CA LYS A 313 27.84 1.97 103.31
C LYS A 313 28.40 2.80 104.45
N GLU A 314 29.01 3.95 104.17
CA GLU A 314 29.49 4.86 105.23
C GLU A 314 28.36 5.37 106.12
N ILE A 315 27.24 5.80 105.54
CA ILE A 315 26.05 6.20 106.29
C ILE A 315 25.53 5.04 107.13
N SER A 316 25.53 3.81 106.61
CA SER A 316 25.12 2.63 107.37
C SER A 316 26.02 2.43 108.59
N HIS A 317 27.34 2.52 108.42
CA HIS A 317 28.31 2.46 109.53
C HIS A 317 28.12 3.59 110.54
N ALA A 318 27.97 4.84 110.08
CA ALA A 318 27.73 5.98 110.96
C ALA A 318 26.40 5.86 111.73
N THR A 319 25.38 5.27 111.11
CA THR A 319 24.10 4.98 111.76
C THR A 319 24.27 3.91 112.83
N GLU A 320 25.08 2.87 112.59
CA GLU A 320 25.44 1.84 113.57
C GLU A 320 26.21 2.43 114.76
N ASP A 321 27.23 3.26 114.50
CA ASP A 321 27.97 3.99 115.54
C ASP A 321 27.06 4.91 116.36
N THR A 322 26.15 5.62 115.69
CA THR A 322 25.18 6.49 116.36
C THR A 322 24.21 5.68 117.22
N ALA A 323 23.74 4.52 116.74
CA ALA A 323 22.89 3.61 117.52
C ALA A 323 23.62 3.06 118.75
N ASN A 324 24.90 2.71 118.61
CA ASN A 324 25.77 2.29 119.71
C ASN A 324 25.98 3.43 120.72
N ALA A 325 26.27 4.65 120.27
CA ALA A 325 26.42 5.83 121.12
C ALA A 325 25.13 6.17 121.86
N LEU A 326 23.97 6.14 121.18
CA LEU A 326 22.65 6.32 121.80
C LEU A 326 22.36 5.27 122.86
N SER A 327 22.73 4.01 122.62
CA SER A 327 22.63 2.95 123.63
C SER A 327 23.53 3.25 124.84
N GLY A 328 24.73 3.78 124.61
CA GLY A 328 25.64 4.24 125.67
C GLY A 328 25.09 5.43 126.46
N ILE A 329 24.53 6.43 125.79
CA ILE A 329 23.87 7.59 126.43
C ILE A 329 22.67 7.13 127.24
N ALA A 330 21.84 6.24 126.70
CA ALA A 330 20.71 5.68 127.44
C ALA A 330 21.18 5.00 128.73
N ARG A 331 22.26 4.21 128.66
CA ARG A 331 22.88 3.60 129.84
C ARG A 331 23.44 4.63 130.82
N SER A 332 24.14 5.65 130.34
CA SER A 332 24.70 6.71 131.18
C SER A 332 23.62 7.59 131.81
N THR A 333 22.50 7.82 131.12
CA THR A 333 21.33 8.53 131.64
C THR A 333 20.66 7.71 132.73
N GLU A 334 20.62 6.39 132.57
CA GLU A 334 20.15 5.46 133.62
C GLU A 334 21.08 5.49 134.83
N ASP A 335 22.40 5.46 134.64
CA ASP A 335 23.38 5.60 135.73
C ASP A 335 23.26 6.95 136.46
N ILE A 336 23.06 8.06 135.72
CA ILE A 336 22.80 9.39 136.30
C ILE A 336 21.47 9.41 137.05
N ARG A 337 20.41 8.78 136.52
CA ARG A 337 19.12 8.68 137.19
C ARG A 337 19.26 7.95 138.53
N VAL A 338 19.93 6.81 138.53
CA VAL A 338 20.24 6.05 139.76
C VAL A 338 21.05 6.90 140.74
N SER A 339 22.12 7.55 140.28
CA SER A 339 22.96 8.42 141.13
C SER A 339 22.21 9.65 141.66
N SER A 340 21.29 10.21 140.87
CA SER A 340 20.48 11.37 141.28
C SER A 340 19.35 10.99 142.23
N ASP A 341 18.85 9.77 142.17
CA ASP A 341 17.93 9.22 143.16
C ASP A 341 18.68 8.98 144.48
N GLU A 342 19.91 8.45 144.45
CA GLU A 342 20.79 8.33 145.63
C GLU A 342 21.10 9.69 146.28
N ALA A 343 21.35 10.73 145.48
CA ALA A 343 21.64 12.07 145.98
C ALA A 343 20.43 12.79 146.61
N LYS A 344 19.20 12.33 146.39
CA LYS A 344 17.98 12.86 147.04
C LYS A 344 17.69 12.23 148.40
N GLU A 345 18.39 11.16 148.78
CA GLU A 345 18.25 10.49 150.08
C GLU A 345 19.25 10.97 151.15
N ILE A 346 20.07 11.99 150.84
CA ILE A 346 21.03 12.64 151.77
C ILE A 346 20.56 14.07 152.06
#